data_AF-A0A525IFR4-F1
#
_entry.id   AF-A0A525IFR4-F1
#
_cell.length_a   1.000
_cell.length_b   1.000
_cell.length_c   1.000
_cell.angle_alpha   90.00
_cell.angle_beta   90.00
_cell.angle_gamma   90.00
#
_symmetry.space_group_name_H-M   'P 1'
#
loop_
_entity.id
_entity.type
_entity.pdbx_description
1 polymer ?
#
loop_
_entity_poly.entity_id
_entity_poly.type
_entity_poly.pdbx_seq_one_letter_code
_entity_poly.pdbx_strand_id
1 'polypeptide(L)'
;MTIVIFAFGLLLIAFGAGSLVASISLVPTELGMLYAACGAILLVGGVVTLALGVVVRRLDRLTGLLRAGQLGEHASEFVSALTGGAHEHDEHERREPSIDAAGEAIGEESAASLHDEALSMEAHTDEHAPEPIGESQTAAAPSSAAIEQARAEAAGPPTLVADYRAGDANYKIFSDGSIEAEMETGAFRFASMDDFKAYLAGGSA
;
A
#
# COMPACT_ATOMS: atom_id res chain seq x y z
N MET A 1 -0.91 4.65 -23.87
CA MET A 1 -0.32 4.62 -22.51
C MET A 1 -0.95 3.55 -21.62
N THR A 2 -2.28 3.40 -21.60
CA THR A 2 -2.97 2.34 -20.84
C THR A 2 -2.48 0.92 -21.13
N ILE A 3 -2.14 0.60 -22.38
CA ILE A 3 -1.55 -0.71 -22.76
C ILE A 3 -0.22 -0.96 -22.04
N VAL A 4 0.63 0.06 -21.88
CA VAL A 4 1.93 -0.06 -21.20
C VAL A 4 1.72 -0.33 -19.72
N ILE A 5 0.78 0.38 -19.08
CA ILE A 5 0.43 0.18 -17.67
C ILE A 5 -0.08 -1.25 -17.42
N PHE A 6 -0.95 -1.75 -18.32
CA PHE A 6 -1.46 -3.12 -18.24
C PHE A 6 -0.36 -4.17 -18.42
N ALA A 7 0.52 -3.98 -19.42
CA ALA A 7 1.63 -4.89 -19.66
C ALA A 7 2.59 -4.93 -18.47
N PHE A 8 2.87 -3.78 -17.85
CA PHE A 8 3.72 -3.69 -16.66
C PHE A 8 3.07 -4.36 -15.45
N GLY A 9 1.77 -4.14 -15.21
CA GLY A 9 1.03 -4.81 -14.14
C GLY A 9 1.02 -6.33 -14.30
N LEU A 10 0.82 -6.84 -15.52
CA LEU A 10 0.83 -8.28 -15.80
C LEU A 10 2.24 -8.87 -15.62
N LEU A 11 3.28 -8.14 -16.06
CA LEU A 11 4.66 -8.53 -15.85
C LEU A 11 5.01 -8.62 -14.35
N LEU A 12 4.60 -7.63 -13.54
CA LEU A 12 4.79 -7.66 -12.09
C LEU A 12 4.12 -8.88 -11.44
N ILE A 13 2.90 -9.22 -11.85
CA ILE A 13 2.19 -10.42 -11.37
C ILE A 13 2.95 -11.69 -11.75
N ALA A 14 3.44 -11.80 -12.99
CA ALA A 14 4.20 -12.96 -13.45
C ALA A 14 5.51 -13.14 -12.68
N PHE A 15 6.26 -12.05 -12.46
CA PHE A 15 7.49 -12.08 -11.64
C PHE A 15 7.19 -12.41 -10.17
N GLY A 16 6.15 -11.81 -9.58
CA GLY A 16 5.73 -12.10 -8.21
C GLY A 16 5.35 -13.57 -8.01
N ALA A 17 4.55 -14.13 -8.94
CA ALA A 17 4.18 -15.54 -8.93
C ALA A 17 5.40 -16.47 -9.12
N GLY A 18 6.31 -16.13 -10.03
CA GLY A 18 7.56 -16.86 -10.23
C GLY A 18 8.44 -16.88 -8.97
N SER A 19 8.53 -15.75 -8.27
CA SER A 19 9.26 -15.63 -7.00
C SER A 19 8.66 -16.53 -5.91
N LEU A 20 7.32 -16.63 -5.83
CA LEU A 20 6.65 -17.52 -4.87
C LEU A 20 6.90 -19.00 -5.18
N VAL A 21 6.86 -19.40 -6.46
CA VAL A 21 7.18 -20.78 -6.85
C VAL A 21 8.62 -21.13 -6.52
N ALA A 22 9.56 -20.21 -6.73
CA ALA A 22 10.96 -20.39 -6.33
C ALA A 22 11.11 -20.50 -4.80
N SER A 23 10.36 -19.71 -4.03
CA SER A 23 10.39 -19.73 -2.56
C SER A 23 10.03 -21.10 -1.97
N ILE A 24 9.12 -21.87 -2.59
CA ILE A 24 8.72 -23.21 -2.11
C ILE A 24 9.92 -24.15 -1.98
N SER A 25 10.91 -24.03 -2.87
CA SER A 25 12.12 -24.88 -2.82
C SER A 25 13.13 -24.42 -1.76
N LEU A 26 12.98 -23.20 -1.22
CA LEU A 26 13.88 -22.57 -0.27
C LEU A 26 13.28 -22.41 1.14
N VAL A 27 12.09 -22.97 1.41
CA VAL A 27 11.36 -22.84 2.69
C VAL A 27 12.22 -23.08 3.94
N PRO A 28 13.16 -24.06 4.00
CA PRO A 28 13.96 -24.24 5.22
C PRO A 28 15.07 -23.18 5.41
N THR A 29 15.21 -22.21 4.51
CA THR A 29 16.26 -21.19 4.55
C THR A 29 15.69 -19.78 4.74
N GLU A 30 16.46 -18.89 5.36
CA GLU A 30 16.08 -17.46 5.49
C GLU A 30 15.86 -16.79 4.12
N LEU A 31 16.59 -17.25 3.09
CA LEU A 31 16.39 -16.82 1.71
C LEU A 31 14.99 -17.13 1.18
N GLY A 32 14.39 -18.25 1.60
CA GLY A 32 13.03 -18.62 1.21
C GLY A 32 11.99 -17.60 1.67
N MET A 33 12.12 -17.13 2.92
CA MET A 33 11.26 -16.08 3.48
C MET A 33 11.42 -14.75 2.76
N LEU A 34 12.65 -14.38 2.39
CA LEU A 34 12.91 -13.15 1.63
C LEU A 34 12.26 -13.20 0.23
N TYR A 35 12.42 -14.32 -0.48
CA TYR A 35 11.78 -14.54 -1.80
C TYR A 35 10.25 -14.54 -1.70
N ALA A 36 9.69 -15.09 -0.61
CA ALA A 36 8.25 -15.05 -0.35
C ALA A 36 7.75 -13.61 -0.17
N ALA A 37 8.41 -12.83 0.69
CA ALA A 37 8.04 -11.44 0.95
C ALA A 37 8.16 -10.57 -0.31
N CYS A 38 9.26 -10.71 -1.05
CA CYS A 38 9.46 -9.97 -2.31
C CYS A 38 8.40 -10.35 -3.36
N GLY A 39 8.09 -11.65 -3.48
CA GLY A 39 7.04 -12.15 -4.37
C GLY A 39 5.66 -11.60 -4.01
N ALA A 40 5.31 -11.57 -2.73
CA ALA A 40 4.05 -11.00 -2.24
C ALA A 40 3.92 -9.50 -2.55
N ILE A 41 4.98 -8.71 -2.30
CA ILE A 41 4.99 -7.27 -2.60
C ILE A 41 4.80 -7.03 -4.11
N LEU A 42 5.49 -7.79 -4.97
CA LEU A 42 5.34 -7.69 -6.43
C LEU A 42 3.93 -8.06 -6.91
N LEU A 43 3.32 -9.09 -6.31
CA LEU A 43 1.95 -9.49 -6.63
C LEU A 43 0.95 -8.39 -6.27
N VAL A 44 1.03 -7.84 -5.05
CA VAL A 44 0.16 -6.74 -4.60
C VAL A 44 0.36 -5.50 -5.49
N GLY A 45 1.61 -5.13 -5.77
CA GLY A 45 1.94 -4.01 -6.64
C GLY A 45 1.40 -4.21 -8.08
N GLY A 46 1.51 -5.42 -8.61
CA GLY A 46 0.96 -5.78 -9.92
C GLY A 46 -0.57 -5.68 -9.98
N VAL A 47 -1.28 -6.18 -8.97
CA VAL A 47 -2.74 -6.09 -8.86
C VAL A 47 -3.21 -4.64 -8.77
N VAL A 48 -2.56 -3.83 -7.93
CA VAL A 48 -2.86 -2.38 -7.80
C VAL A 48 -2.63 -1.66 -9.13
N THR A 49 -1.54 -1.95 -9.83
CA THR A 49 -1.23 -1.36 -11.14
C THR A 49 -2.29 -1.71 -12.20
N LEU A 50 -2.77 -2.96 -12.21
CA LEU A 50 -3.87 -3.38 -13.09
C LEU A 50 -5.17 -2.64 -12.77
N ALA A 51 -5.52 -2.51 -11.49
CA ALA A 51 -6.71 -1.78 -11.06
C ALA A 51 -6.68 -0.31 -11.53
N LEU A 52 -5.53 0.36 -11.37
CA LEU A 52 -5.29 1.70 -11.91
C LEU A 52 -5.46 1.75 -13.44
N GLY A 53 -4.92 0.76 -14.16
CA GLY A 53 -5.10 0.63 -15.60
C GLY A 53 -6.58 0.55 -16.03
N VAL A 54 -7.40 -0.21 -15.28
CA VAL A 54 -8.85 -0.33 -15.51
C VAL A 54 -9.55 1.02 -15.27
N VAL A 55 -9.21 1.72 -14.19
CA VAL A 55 -9.78 3.02 -13.85
C VAL A 55 -9.49 4.05 -14.95
N VAL A 56 -8.24 4.16 -15.40
CA VAL A 56 -7.87 5.08 -16.50
C VAL A 56 -8.63 4.73 -17.77
N ARG A 57 -8.76 3.45 -18.12
CA ARG A 57 -9.54 3.03 -19.29
C ARG A 57 -11.03 3.40 -19.18
N ARG A 58 -11.60 3.34 -17.98
CA ARG A 58 -13.00 3.73 -17.73
C ARG A 58 -13.17 5.24 -17.85
N LEU A 59 -12.23 6.02 -17.32
CA LEU A 59 -12.21 7.49 -17.48
C LEU A 59 -12.05 7.91 -18.93
N ASP A 60 -11.19 7.23 -19.71
CA ASP A 60 -11.02 7.50 -21.14
C ASP A 60 -12.33 7.27 -21.92
N ARG A 61 -13.07 6.20 -21.57
CA ARG A 61 -14.39 5.92 -22.17
C ARG A 61 -15.41 7.00 -21.82
N LEU A 62 -15.50 7.39 -20.55
CA LEU A 62 -16.41 8.45 -20.11
C LEU A 62 -16.07 9.80 -20.77
N THR A 63 -14.78 10.14 -20.81
CA THR A 63 -14.29 11.35 -21.48
C THR A 63 -14.62 11.32 -22.97
N GLY A 64 -14.46 10.16 -23.62
CA GLY A 64 -14.84 9.97 -25.02
C GLY A 64 -16.34 10.18 -25.26
N LEU A 65 -17.20 9.65 -24.39
CA LEU A 65 -18.65 9.84 -24.46
C LEU A 65 -19.06 11.29 -24.23
N LEU A 66 -18.46 11.97 -23.25
CA LEU A 66 -18.70 13.39 -22.99
C LEU A 66 -18.27 14.25 -24.19
N ARG A 67 -17.12 13.96 -24.78
CA ARG A 67 -16.63 14.66 -25.96
C ARG A 67 -17.52 14.43 -27.18
N ALA A 68 -17.95 13.19 -27.39
CA ALA A 68 -18.87 12.84 -28.47
C ALA A 68 -20.25 13.50 -28.29
N GLY A 69 -20.76 13.57 -27.06
CA GLY A 69 -22.01 14.25 -26.73
C GLY A 69 -21.95 15.76 -26.98
N GLN A 70 -20.89 16.43 -26.51
CA GLN A 70 -20.71 17.87 -26.73
C GLN A 70 -20.52 18.23 -28.22
N LEU A 71 -19.81 17.37 -28.98
CA LEU A 71 -19.70 17.54 -30.43
C LEU A 71 -21.03 17.31 -31.13
N GLY A 72 -21.90 16.44 -30.62
CA GLY A 72 -23.24 16.21 -31.15
C GLY A 72 -24.18 17.40 -30.97
N GLU A 73 -24.17 18.06 -29.80
CA GLU A 73 -24.96 19.27 -29.57
C GLU A 73 -24.51 20.42 -30.46
N HIS A 74 -23.21 20.69 -30.53
CA HIS A 74 -22.70 21.78 -31.38
C HIS A 74 -22.80 21.48 -32.87
N ALA A 75 -22.67 20.22 -33.30
CA ALA A 75 -22.90 19.85 -34.70
C ALA A 75 -24.38 19.99 -35.07
N SER A 76 -25.31 19.64 -34.18
CA SER A 76 -26.75 19.85 -34.36
C SER A 76 -27.09 21.35 -34.48
N GLU A 77 -26.52 22.18 -33.60
CA GLU A 77 -26.70 23.63 -33.61
C GLU A 77 -26.12 24.26 -34.89
N PHE A 78 -24.92 23.84 -35.30
CA PHE A 78 -24.27 24.31 -36.51
C PHE A 78 -25.00 23.86 -37.79
N VAL A 79 -25.52 22.62 -37.82
CA VAL A 79 -26.35 22.13 -38.92
C VAL A 79 -27.67 22.89 -38.96
N SER A 80 -28.37 23.10 -37.84
CA SER A 80 -29.59 23.94 -37.80
C SER A 80 -29.33 25.38 -38.27
N ALA A 81 -28.16 25.95 -37.96
CA ALA A 81 -27.76 27.26 -38.44
C ALA A 81 -27.44 27.25 -39.95
N LEU A 82 -26.83 26.19 -40.48
CA LEU A 82 -26.47 26.04 -41.90
C LEU A 82 -27.65 25.66 -42.80
N THR A 83 -28.53 24.77 -42.35
CA THR A 83 -29.79 24.47 -43.04
C THR A 83 -30.80 25.60 -42.89
N GLY A 84 -30.45 26.65 -42.14
CA GLY A 84 -31.10 27.94 -42.12
C GLY A 84 -32.58 27.77 -41.91
N GLY A 85 -32.99 27.66 -40.64
CA GLY A 85 -34.40 27.62 -40.24
C GLY A 85 -35.27 28.50 -41.12
N ALA A 86 -35.86 27.88 -42.14
CA ALA A 86 -37.09 28.32 -42.73
C ALA A 86 -38.11 28.10 -41.62
N HIS A 87 -38.18 29.10 -40.75
CA HIS A 87 -39.27 29.28 -39.81
C HIS A 87 -40.52 29.51 -40.67
N GLU A 88 -41.06 28.43 -41.23
CA GLU A 88 -42.44 28.40 -41.67
C GLU A 88 -43.27 28.48 -40.39
N HIS A 89 -43.59 29.74 -40.11
CA HIS A 89 -44.75 30.18 -39.39
C HIS A 89 -45.97 29.44 -39.92
N ASP A 90 -46.33 28.33 -39.28
CA ASP A 90 -47.66 27.75 -39.45
C ASP A 90 -48.35 27.73 -38.09
N GLU A 91 -49.16 28.76 -37.90
CA GLU A 91 -50.31 28.71 -37.02
C GLU A 91 -51.24 27.59 -37.51
N HIS A 92 -51.39 26.49 -36.77
CA HIS A 92 -52.72 25.90 -36.60
C HIS A 92 -52.81 24.84 -35.49
N GLU A 93 -53.90 25.00 -34.74
CA GLU A 93 -54.70 23.93 -34.12
C GLU A 93 -54.16 23.23 -32.87
N ARG A 94 -54.47 23.86 -31.74
CA ARG A 94 -55.53 23.37 -30.83
C ARG A 94 -56.20 22.04 -31.26
N ARG A 95 -55.69 20.90 -30.78
CA ARG A 95 -56.57 19.78 -30.39
C ARG A 95 -55.97 18.93 -29.27
N GLU A 96 -56.88 18.62 -28.38
CA GLU A 96 -56.82 18.01 -27.05
C GLU A 96 -56.31 16.56 -26.98
N PRO A 97 -56.10 16.03 -25.75
CA PRO A 97 -55.34 14.83 -25.46
C PRO A 97 -56.21 13.56 -25.54
N SER A 98 -55.63 12.46 -26.02
CA SER A 98 -56.18 11.11 -25.84
C SER A 98 -55.22 10.26 -25.02
N ILE A 99 -55.60 10.10 -23.75
CA ILE A 99 -55.26 8.95 -22.91
C ILE A 99 -55.87 7.72 -23.58
N ASP A 100 -55.10 6.65 -23.80
CA ASP A 100 -55.48 5.27 -23.46
C ASP A 100 -54.52 4.19 -24.03
N ALA A 101 -54.40 3.14 -23.21
CA ALA A 101 -53.99 1.76 -23.49
C ALA A 101 -52.49 1.49 -23.76
N ALA A 102 -51.74 0.95 -22.79
CA ALA A 102 -51.79 -0.41 -22.21
C ALA A 102 -51.29 -1.51 -23.18
N GLY A 103 -50.33 -2.30 -22.69
CA GLY A 103 -49.72 -3.44 -23.39
C GLY A 103 -48.20 -3.48 -23.14
N GLU A 104 -47.74 -3.78 -21.94
CA GLU A 104 -47.50 -5.15 -21.47
C GLU A 104 -46.36 -5.84 -22.22
N ALA A 105 -45.18 -5.85 -21.60
CA ALA A 105 -44.15 -6.86 -21.81
C ALA A 105 -43.38 -7.06 -20.51
N ILE A 106 -43.83 -8.08 -19.79
CA ILE A 106 -43.18 -8.78 -18.70
C ILE A 106 -41.95 -9.51 -19.24
N GLY A 107 -40.93 -9.68 -18.41
CA GLY A 107 -39.82 -10.61 -18.61
C GLY A 107 -38.55 -10.04 -17.99
N GLU A 108 -38.26 -10.39 -16.73
CA GLU A 108 -37.30 -11.46 -16.38
C GLU A 108 -35.88 -11.04 -16.80
N GLU A 109 -34.87 -10.93 -15.95
CA GLU A 109 -34.42 -11.76 -14.84
C GLU A 109 -33.09 -11.06 -14.47
N SER A 110 -32.63 -10.93 -13.24
CA SER A 110 -31.81 -11.96 -12.64
C SER A 110 -30.81 -11.27 -11.70
N ALA A 111 -30.56 -11.95 -10.58
CA ALA A 111 -29.30 -12.00 -9.86
C ALA A 111 -28.90 -10.84 -8.94
N ALA A 112 -28.99 -11.19 -7.65
CA ALA A 112 -27.93 -11.01 -6.65
C ALA A 112 -27.82 -9.65 -5.96
N SER A 113 -28.82 -9.40 -5.10
CA SER A 113 -28.61 -8.69 -3.84
C SER A 113 -27.63 -9.50 -2.98
N LEU A 114 -26.35 -9.11 -3.04
CA LEU A 114 -25.29 -9.60 -2.17
C LEU A 114 -25.31 -8.81 -0.87
N HIS A 115 -25.50 -9.55 0.22
CA HIS A 115 -24.96 -9.35 1.56
C HIS A 115 -24.57 -7.92 1.94
N ASP A 116 -25.50 -7.29 2.65
CA ASP A 116 -25.26 -6.25 3.63
C ASP A 116 -24.53 -6.87 4.84
N GLU A 117 -23.21 -7.03 4.73
CA GLU A 117 -22.35 -7.28 5.88
C GLU A 117 -21.67 -5.94 6.24
N ALA A 118 -22.47 -5.14 6.94
CA ALA A 118 -22.04 -3.95 7.63
C ALA A 118 -20.85 -4.30 8.54
N LEU A 119 -19.68 -3.84 8.12
CA LEU A 119 -18.52 -3.63 8.96
C LEU A 119 -18.93 -2.79 10.17
N SER A 120 -19.18 -3.48 11.29
CA SER A 120 -19.16 -2.91 12.63
C SER A 120 -17.71 -2.55 12.97
N MET A 121 -17.21 -1.47 12.38
CA MET A 121 -16.00 -0.80 12.86
C MET A 121 -16.46 0.17 13.94
N GLU A 122 -16.47 -0.31 15.18
CA GLU A 122 -16.65 0.51 16.37
C GLU A 122 -15.53 1.55 16.40
N ALA A 123 -15.86 2.75 15.93
CA ALA A 123 -15.11 3.96 16.19
C ALA A 123 -15.24 4.27 17.68
N HIS A 124 -14.27 3.83 18.47
CA HIS A 124 -14.04 4.38 19.80
C HIS A 124 -13.57 5.84 19.63
N THR A 125 -14.56 6.74 19.58
CA THR A 125 -14.36 8.16 19.87
C THR A 125 -14.31 8.29 21.38
N ASP A 126 -13.10 8.19 21.93
CA ASP A 126 -12.85 8.73 23.26
C ASP A 126 -12.75 10.25 23.13
N GLU A 127 -13.84 10.86 23.57
CA GLU A 127 -14.00 12.25 23.93
C GLU A 127 -12.96 12.64 24.99
N HIS A 128 -11.79 13.12 24.55
CA HIS A 128 -10.84 13.78 25.44
C HIS A 128 -11.11 15.28 25.43
N ALA A 129 -11.56 15.76 26.59
CA ALA A 129 -11.81 17.15 26.90
C ALA A 129 -10.59 18.05 26.61
N PRO A 130 -10.78 19.31 26.19
CA PRO A 130 -9.68 20.25 26.04
C PRO A 130 -9.14 20.63 27.43
N GLU A 131 -7.97 20.10 27.78
CA GLU A 131 -7.19 20.61 28.91
C GLU A 131 -6.67 22.04 28.60
N PRO A 132 -6.60 22.91 29.61
CA PRO A 132 -6.26 24.32 29.44
C PRO A 132 -4.82 24.47 28.94
N ILE A 133 -4.64 25.41 28.01
CA ILE A 133 -3.36 25.86 27.47
C ILE A 133 -2.49 26.38 28.63
N GLY A 134 -1.67 25.48 29.17
CA GLY A 134 -0.64 25.76 30.14
C GLY A 134 0.58 26.36 29.46
N GLU A 135 0.75 27.67 29.69
CA GLU A 135 2.00 28.42 29.79
C GLU A 135 3.26 27.78 29.18
N SER A 136 3.78 28.44 28.13
CA SER A 136 5.13 28.32 27.60
C SER A 136 6.18 28.38 28.72
N GLN A 137 6.51 27.22 29.29
CA GLN A 137 7.79 27.03 29.95
C GLN A 137 8.84 26.98 28.85
N THR A 138 9.71 27.98 28.83
CA THR A 138 10.98 28.02 28.11
C THR A 138 11.81 26.81 28.55
N ALA A 139 11.59 25.65 27.93
CA ALA A 139 12.42 24.48 28.10
C ALA A 139 13.75 24.77 27.42
N ALA A 140 14.80 24.97 28.23
CA ALA A 140 16.16 24.90 27.75
C ALA A 140 16.34 23.56 27.01
N ALA A 141 16.84 23.60 25.78
CA ALA A 141 17.09 22.41 25.01
C ALA A 141 17.93 21.42 25.85
N PRO A 142 17.52 20.14 25.98
CA PRO A 142 18.28 19.16 26.73
C PRO A 142 19.69 19.07 26.13
N SER A 143 20.71 19.12 27.00
CA SER A 143 22.10 18.96 26.57
C SER A 143 22.28 17.57 25.97
N SER A 144 23.17 17.45 24.98
CA SER A 144 23.49 16.18 24.33
C SER A 144 23.85 15.07 25.34
N ALA A 145 24.50 15.42 26.44
CA ALA A 145 24.84 14.50 27.53
C ALA A 145 23.60 13.91 28.23
N ALA A 146 22.54 14.68 28.41
CA ALA A 146 21.29 14.19 29.03
C ALA A 146 20.53 13.23 28.10
N ILE A 147 20.61 13.46 26.78
CA ILE A 147 20.02 12.57 25.77
C ILE A 147 20.78 11.25 25.69
N GLU A 148 22.11 11.29 25.76
CA GLU A 148 22.96 10.08 25.75
C GLU A 148 22.76 9.25 27.02
N GLN A 149 22.63 9.90 28.18
CA GLN A 149 22.35 9.22 29.44
C GLN A 149 20.94 8.61 29.50
N ALA A 150 19.91 9.32 29.00
CA ALA A 150 18.56 8.76 28.89
C ALA A 150 18.48 7.59 27.89
N ARG A 151 19.30 7.59 26.84
CA ARG A 151 19.41 6.47 25.89
C ARG A 151 20.09 5.25 26.53
N ALA A 152 21.09 5.46 27.38
CA ALA A 152 21.74 4.39 28.12
C ALA A 152 20.81 3.77 29.18
N GLU A 153 19.92 4.57 29.77
CA GLU A 153 18.99 4.11 30.81
C GLU A 153 17.72 3.43 30.26
N ALA A 154 17.30 3.77 29.03
CA ALA A 154 16.13 3.15 28.38
C ALA A 154 16.42 1.79 27.71
N ALA A 155 17.70 1.39 27.59
CA ALA A 155 18.07 0.09 27.07
C ALA A 155 17.95 -0.95 28.20
N GLY A 156 16.84 -1.70 28.20
CA GLY A 156 16.66 -2.85 29.10
C GLY A 156 17.80 -3.87 28.99
N PRO A 157 17.85 -4.87 29.90
CA PRO A 157 18.93 -5.84 29.93
C PRO A 157 19.08 -6.52 28.55
N PRO A 158 20.31 -6.62 28.01
CA PRO A 158 20.54 -7.15 26.68
C PRO A 158 20.02 -8.58 26.57
N THR A 159 19.19 -8.84 25.57
CA THR A 159 18.61 -10.16 25.32
C THR A 159 19.55 -11.00 24.47
N LEU A 160 19.70 -12.28 24.79
CA LEU A 160 20.52 -13.20 24.00
C LEU A 160 19.83 -13.48 22.67
N VAL A 161 20.48 -13.10 21.56
CA VAL A 161 19.98 -13.30 20.19
C VAL A 161 20.49 -14.61 19.61
N ALA A 162 21.77 -14.93 19.82
CA ALA A 162 22.37 -16.14 19.28
C ALA A 162 23.46 -16.70 20.22
N ASP A 163 23.57 -18.03 20.24
CA ASP A 163 24.65 -18.78 20.89
C ASP A 163 25.31 -19.66 19.82
N TYR A 164 26.62 -19.50 19.65
CA TYR A 164 27.41 -20.20 18.66
C TYR A 164 28.63 -20.85 19.30
N ARG A 165 28.92 -22.10 18.93
CA ARG A 165 30.10 -22.82 19.40
C ARG A 165 31.05 -23.09 18.24
N ALA A 166 32.30 -22.66 18.39
CA ALA A 166 33.35 -22.89 17.39
C ALA A 166 34.63 -23.37 18.09
N GLY A 167 35.03 -24.61 17.81
CA GLY A 167 36.13 -25.26 18.53
C GLY A 167 35.86 -25.32 20.04
N ASP A 168 36.80 -24.81 20.81
CA ASP A 168 36.75 -24.76 22.28
C ASP A 168 36.17 -23.45 22.84
N ALA A 169 35.68 -22.55 21.97
CA ALA A 169 35.07 -21.29 22.36
C ALA A 169 33.54 -21.29 22.21
N ASN A 170 32.85 -20.65 23.15
CA ASN A 170 31.42 -20.35 23.09
C ASN A 170 31.23 -18.84 22.86
N TYR A 171 30.35 -18.46 21.94
CA TYR A 171 30.08 -17.09 21.56
C TYR A 171 28.61 -16.78 21.74
N LYS A 172 28.30 -15.75 22.53
CA LYS A 172 26.94 -15.26 22.78
C LYS A 172 26.79 -13.87 22.19
N ILE A 173 25.83 -13.70 21.30
CA ILE A 173 25.53 -12.41 20.66
C ILE A 173 24.25 -11.87 21.26
N PHE A 174 24.32 -10.62 21.73
CA PHE A 174 23.20 -9.94 22.38
C PHE A 174 22.49 -8.96 21.43
N SER A 175 21.27 -8.57 21.79
CA SER A 175 20.42 -7.66 21.00
C SER A 175 20.97 -6.25 20.86
N ASP A 176 21.89 -5.85 21.74
CA ASP A 176 22.62 -4.59 21.68
C ASP A 176 23.81 -4.64 20.71
N GLY A 177 24.10 -5.80 20.11
CA GLY A 177 25.25 -6.03 19.25
C GLY A 177 26.55 -6.38 20.00
N SER A 178 26.49 -6.45 21.34
CA SER A 178 27.62 -6.93 22.14
C SER A 178 27.80 -8.44 22.00
N ILE A 179 29.04 -8.90 22.16
CA ILE A 179 29.43 -10.30 21.99
C ILE A 179 30.22 -10.74 23.22
N GLU A 180 29.82 -11.83 23.85
CA GLU A 180 30.59 -12.50 24.88
C GLU A 180 31.24 -13.76 24.27
N ALA A 181 32.56 -13.88 24.39
CA ALA A 181 33.32 -15.03 23.97
C ALA A 181 33.93 -15.72 25.20
N GLU A 182 33.46 -16.91 25.51
CA GLU A 182 34.00 -17.76 26.56
C GLU A 182 35.01 -18.73 25.94
N MET A 183 36.29 -18.51 26.25
CA MET A 183 37.44 -19.28 25.75
C MET A 183 38.14 -19.96 26.93
N GLU A 184 39.12 -20.84 26.66
CA GLU A 184 39.92 -21.48 27.72
C GLU A 184 40.66 -20.47 28.61
N THR A 185 41.03 -19.31 28.05
CA THR A 185 41.74 -18.24 28.74
C THR A 185 40.82 -17.36 29.62
N GLY A 186 39.49 -17.47 29.45
CA GLY A 186 38.49 -16.71 30.17
C GLY A 186 37.34 -16.21 29.30
N ALA A 187 36.40 -15.50 29.93
CA ALA A 187 35.29 -14.84 29.25
C ALA A 187 35.66 -13.39 28.88
N PHE A 188 35.54 -13.05 27.60
CA PHE A 188 35.77 -11.71 27.06
C PHE A 188 34.46 -11.13 26.54
N ARG A 189 34.20 -9.84 26.79
CA ARG A 189 33.04 -9.12 26.26
C ARG A 189 33.49 -8.00 25.32
N PHE A 190 32.89 -7.95 24.15
CA PHE A 190 33.12 -6.95 23.11
C PHE A 190 31.86 -6.11 22.94
N ALA A 191 32.01 -4.79 22.82
CA ALA A 191 30.87 -3.88 22.66
C ALA A 191 30.25 -3.98 21.26
N SER A 192 31.03 -4.43 20.27
CA SER A 192 30.59 -4.57 18.89
C SER A 192 31.29 -5.72 18.16
N MET A 193 30.71 -6.12 17.04
CA MET A 193 31.33 -7.07 16.11
C MET A 193 32.67 -6.57 15.55
N ASP A 194 32.85 -5.25 15.41
CA ASP A 194 34.09 -4.67 14.91
C ASP A 194 35.22 -4.76 15.93
N ASP A 195 34.93 -4.56 17.23
CA ASP A 195 35.89 -4.78 18.31
C ASP A 195 36.33 -6.24 18.39
N PHE A 196 35.37 -7.16 18.23
CA PHE A 196 35.66 -8.58 18.18
C PHE A 196 36.57 -8.95 16.99
N LYS A 197 36.28 -8.42 15.80
CA LYS A 197 37.14 -8.62 14.62
C LYS A 197 38.52 -8.00 14.81
N ALA A 198 38.61 -6.82 15.42
CA ALA A 198 39.88 -6.18 15.73
C ALA A 198 40.71 -7.02 16.71
N TYR A 199 40.07 -7.64 17.70
CA TYR A 199 40.71 -8.59 18.61
C TYR A 199 41.23 -9.83 17.86
N LEU A 200 40.44 -10.41 16.97
CA LEU A 200 40.86 -11.55 16.14
C LEU A 200 42.02 -11.19 15.19
N ALA A 201 41.97 -10.01 14.58
CA ALA A 201 43.02 -9.52 13.69
C ALA A 201 44.30 -9.12 14.44
N GLY A 202 44.16 -8.68 15.69
CA GLY A 202 45.25 -8.32 16.58
C GLY A 202 46.02 -9.52 17.14
N GLY A 203 45.46 -10.73 17.05
CA GLY A 203 46.13 -12.02 17.23
C GLY A 203 46.90 -12.17 18.54
N SER A 204 46.28 -12.81 19.55
CA SER A 204 46.93 -13.61 20.60
C SER A 204 48.27 -13.08 21.16
N ALA A 205 48.21 -12.43 22.33
CA ALA A 205 49.36 -12.42 23.24
C ALA A 205 49.38 -13.72 24.07
#